data_AF-A0A4P5W109-F1
#
_entry.id   AF-A0A4P5W109-F1
#
_cell.length_a   1.000
_cell.length_b   1.000
_cell.length_c   1.000
_cell.angle_alpha   90.00
_cell.angle_beta   90.00
_cell.angle_gamma   90.00
#
_symmetry.space_group_name_H-M   'P 1'
#
loop_
_entity.id
_entity.type
_entity.pdbx_description
1 polymer ?
#
loop_
_entity_poly.entity_id
_entity_poly.type
_entity_poly.pdbx_seq_one_letter_code
_entity_poly.pdbx_strand_id
1 'polypeptide(L)'
;MLACSRIPCEGLAGLERDGCLAEQIKGTASVAEVMRVAPTVRDTVVRDAVLIRWVDAHRSEIAPAQGEALCALMTQQEGKACLRKLSAAHLSP
;
A
#
# COMPACT_ATOMS: atom_id res chain seq x y z
N MET A 1 -7.61 -9.82 -14.78
CA MET A 1 -7.85 -8.92 -13.64
C MET A 1 -8.75 -9.66 -12.68
N LEU A 2 -8.28 -10.00 -11.48
CA LEU A 2 -9.07 -10.71 -10.48
C LEU A 2 -10.12 -9.74 -9.94
N ALA A 3 -11.38 -10.00 -10.26
CA ALA A 3 -12.51 -9.22 -9.79
C ALA A 3 -12.77 -9.54 -8.31
N CYS A 4 -12.11 -8.82 -7.40
CA CYS A 4 -12.41 -8.84 -5.96
C CYS A 4 -13.77 -8.23 -5.59
N SER A 5 -14.68 -8.08 -6.56
CA SER A 5 -15.98 -7.45 -6.39
C SER A 5 -17.09 -8.41 -5.99
N ARG A 6 -16.84 -9.73 -5.89
CA ARG A 6 -17.89 -10.72 -5.61
C ARG A 6 -17.62 -11.68 -4.44
N ILE A 7 -16.39 -11.78 -3.93
CA ILE A 7 -16.05 -12.67 -2.81
C ILE A 7 -15.23 -11.84 -1.80
N PRO A 8 -15.61 -11.82 -0.51
CA PRO A 8 -14.77 -11.23 0.54
C PRO A 8 -13.39 -11.90 0.53
N CYS A 9 -12.29 -11.14 0.68
CA CYS A 9 -10.92 -11.68 0.67
C CYS A 9 -10.72 -12.83 1.67
N GLU A 10 -11.55 -12.89 2.72
CA GLU A 10 -11.58 -13.90 3.77
C GLU A 10 -11.83 -15.31 3.24
N GLY A 11 -12.49 -15.46 2.08
CA GLY A 11 -12.74 -16.76 1.44
C GLY A 11 -11.58 -17.28 0.58
N LEU A 12 -10.52 -16.48 0.41
CA LEU A 12 -9.35 -16.81 -0.42
C LEU A 12 -8.17 -17.23 0.45
N ALA A 13 -7.21 -17.95 -0.14
CA ALA A 13 -5.99 -18.40 0.54
C ALA A 13 -4.72 -18.00 -0.23
N GLY A 14 -3.61 -17.91 0.51
CA GLY A 14 -2.27 -17.65 -0.06
C GLY A 14 -2.20 -16.38 -0.91
N LEU A 15 -1.53 -16.49 -2.06
CA LEU A 15 -1.31 -15.38 -2.99
C LEU A 15 -2.60 -14.81 -3.60
N GLU A 16 -3.66 -15.61 -3.73
CA GLU A 16 -4.94 -15.12 -4.24
C GLU A 16 -5.59 -14.13 -3.27
N ARG A 17 -5.52 -14.44 -1.96
CA ARG A 17 -5.98 -13.53 -0.90
C ARG A 17 -5.18 -12.24 -0.91
N ASP A 18 -3.86 -12.34 -0.97
CA ASP A 18 -2.97 -11.17 -0.95
C ASP A 18 -3.14 -10.30 -2.20
N GLY A 19 -3.30 -10.92 -3.37
CA GLY A 19 -3.68 -10.21 -4.60
C GLY A 19 -5.02 -9.50 -4.46
N CYS A 20 -5.98 -10.11 -3.77
CA CYS A 20 -7.29 -9.50 -3.57
C CYS A 20 -7.27 -8.30 -2.62
N LEU A 21 -6.53 -8.40 -1.52
CA LEU A 21 -6.29 -7.29 -0.61
C LEU A 21 -5.51 -6.16 -1.30
N ALA A 22 -4.58 -6.50 -2.20
CA ALA A 22 -3.88 -5.50 -3.01
C ALA A 22 -4.84 -4.72 -3.93
N GLU A 23 -5.85 -5.37 -4.52
CA GLU A 23 -6.89 -4.66 -5.27
C GLU A 23 -7.75 -3.76 -4.38
N GLN A 24 -8.04 -4.18 -3.13
CA GLN A 24 -8.73 -3.29 -2.17
C GLN A 24 -7.90 -2.03 -1.86
N ILE A 25 -6.59 -2.18 -1.65
CA ILE A 25 -5.68 -1.05 -1.42
C ILE A 25 -5.68 -0.11 -2.64
N LYS A 26 -5.63 -0.64 -3.87
CA LYS A 26 -5.68 0.18 -5.09
C LYS A 26 -6.99 0.94 -5.25
N GLY A 27 -8.10 0.37 -4.79
CA GLY A 27 -9.44 0.91 -4.96
C GLY A 27 -9.84 1.99 -3.94
N THR A 28 -9.06 2.18 -2.88
CA THR A 28 -9.35 3.18 -1.83
C THR A 28 -8.45 4.41 -1.96
N ALA A 29 -8.99 5.59 -1.67
CA ALA A 29 -8.22 6.83 -1.47
C ALA A 29 -7.92 7.09 0.03
N SER A 30 -8.49 6.28 0.94
CA SER A 30 -8.34 6.49 2.38
C SER A 30 -7.02 5.91 2.89
N VAL A 31 -6.13 6.78 3.36
CA VAL A 31 -4.89 6.39 4.06
C VAL A 31 -5.19 5.44 5.24
N ALA A 32 -6.24 5.73 6.01
CA ALA A 32 -6.63 4.91 7.16
C ALA A 32 -7.02 3.48 6.74
N GLU A 33 -7.69 3.34 5.60
CA GLU A 33 -8.05 2.04 5.05
C GLU A 33 -6.83 1.28 4.56
N VAL A 34 -5.88 1.94 3.88
CA VAL A 34 -4.61 1.33 3.49
C VAL A 34 -3.83 0.84 4.71
N MET A 35 -3.73 1.67 5.75
CA MET A 35 -3.08 1.30 7.01
C MET A 35 -3.74 0.11 7.71
N ARG A 36 -5.05 -0.08 7.53
CA ARG A 36 -5.79 -1.23 8.07
C ARG A 36 -5.58 -2.50 7.25
N VAL A 37 -5.59 -2.39 5.92
CA VAL A 37 -5.57 -3.55 5.01
C VAL A 37 -4.15 -4.06 4.75
N ALA A 38 -3.18 -3.17 4.53
CA ALA A 38 -1.82 -3.53 4.12
C ALA A 38 -1.10 -4.49 5.09
N PRO A 39 -1.20 -4.38 6.43
CA PRO A 39 -0.60 -5.34 7.35
C PRO A 39 -1.15 -6.77 7.20
N THR A 40 -2.33 -6.92 6.60
CA THR A 40 -2.99 -8.23 6.42
C THR A 40 -2.56 -8.96 5.15
N VAL A 41 -1.82 -8.28 4.26
CA VAL A 41 -1.14 -8.86 3.09
C VAL A 41 0.11 -9.57 3.58
N ARG A 42 0.16 -10.90 3.40
CA ARG A 42 1.22 -11.74 3.98
C ARG A 42 2.48 -11.73 3.14
N ASP A 43 2.33 -11.82 1.82
CA ASP A 43 3.43 -11.72 0.89
C ASP A 43 3.99 -10.29 0.86
N THR A 44 5.24 -10.14 1.29
CA THR A 44 5.89 -8.83 1.39
C THR A 44 6.15 -8.20 0.04
N VAL A 45 6.35 -9.00 -1.02
CA VAL A 45 6.55 -8.48 -2.37
C VAL A 45 5.25 -7.88 -2.89
N VAL A 46 4.12 -8.56 -2.70
CA VAL A 46 2.79 -8.04 -3.05
C VAL A 46 2.49 -6.77 -2.26
N ARG A 47 2.73 -6.79 -0.94
CA ARG A 47 2.48 -5.65 -0.05
C ARG A 47 3.30 -4.42 -0.43
N ASP A 48 4.61 -4.58 -0.61
CA ASP A 48 5.49 -3.46 -0.95
C ASP A 48 5.14 -2.90 -2.32
N ALA A 49 4.92 -3.78 -3.32
CA ALA A 49 4.58 -3.36 -4.67
C ALA A 49 3.28 -2.56 -4.74
N VAL A 50 2.24 -2.96 -4.00
CA VAL A 50 0.97 -2.23 -3.97
C VAL A 50 1.09 -0.91 -3.22
N LEU A 51 1.78 -0.90 -2.07
CA LEU A 51 1.96 0.30 -1.26
C LEU A 51 2.79 1.36 -2.00
N ILE A 52 3.87 0.97 -2.69
CA ILE A 52 4.69 1.91 -3.48
C ILE A 52 3.85 2.61 -4.54
N ARG A 53 3.06 1.83 -5.30
CA ARG A 53 2.18 2.37 -6.34
C ARG A 53 1.11 3.28 -5.76
N TRP A 54 0.52 2.88 -4.63
CA TRP A 54 -0.53 3.65 -3.97
C TRP A 54 0.01 4.98 -3.42
N VAL A 55 1.16 4.95 -2.75
CA VAL A 55 1.86 6.13 -2.23
C VAL A 55 2.23 7.08 -3.37
N ASP A 56 2.77 6.57 -4.47
CA ASP A 56 3.13 7.39 -5.63
C ASP A 56 1.89 8.09 -6.23
N ALA A 57 0.73 7.43 -6.22
CA ALA A 57 -0.53 7.97 -6.74
C ALA A 57 -1.19 9.01 -5.80
N HIS A 58 -1.05 8.86 -4.48
CA HIS A 58 -1.74 9.70 -3.48
C HIS A 58 -0.79 10.61 -2.70
N ARG A 59 0.47 10.77 -3.14
CA ARG A 59 1.54 11.47 -2.40
C ARG A 59 1.16 12.87 -1.89
N SER A 60 0.32 13.60 -2.61
CA SER A 60 -0.12 14.96 -2.26
C SER A 60 -1.11 14.99 -1.08
N GLU A 61 -1.73 13.86 -0.78
CA GLU A 61 -2.78 13.72 0.23
C GLU A 61 -2.25 13.06 1.52
N ILE A 62 -1.00 12.58 1.49
CA ILE A 62 -0.37 11.88 2.61
C ILE A 62 0.31 12.90 3.53
N ALA A 63 -0.19 13.02 4.77
CA ALA A 63 0.49 13.83 5.78
C ALA A 63 1.84 13.18 6.17
N PRO A 64 2.86 13.96 6.57
CA PRO A 64 4.19 13.42 6.88
C PRO A 64 4.20 12.23 7.85
N ALA A 65 3.48 12.34 8.97
CA ALA A 65 3.36 11.26 9.97
C ALA A 65 2.66 10.00 9.41
N GLN A 66 1.71 10.17 8.48
CA GLN A 66 1.05 9.05 7.81
C GLN A 66 1.99 8.40 6.78
N GLY A 67 2.78 9.21 6.08
CA GLY A 67 3.80 8.73 5.15
C GLY A 67 4.85 7.86 5.85
N GLU A 68 5.32 8.29 7.01
CA GLU A 68 6.22 7.50 7.85
C GLU A 68 5.60 6.16 8.25
N ALA A 69 4.36 6.18 8.73
CA ALA A 69 3.65 4.97 9.12
C ALA A 69 3.42 4.01 7.93
N LEU A 70 3.03 4.52 6.76
CA LEU A 70 2.84 3.73 5.54
C LEU A 70 4.14 3.07 5.07
N CYS A 71 5.23 3.84 5.00
CA CYS A 71 6.51 3.32 4.57
C CYS A 71 7.08 2.30 5.58
N ALA A 72 6.74 2.39 6.87
CA ALA A 72 7.13 1.41 7.88
C ALA A 72 6.43 0.03 7.72
N LEU A 73 5.35 -0.06 6.94
CA LEU A 73 4.70 -1.34 6.61
C LEU A 73 5.47 -2.13 5.55
N MET A 74 6.38 -1.48 4.82
CA MET A 74 7.18 -2.10 3.78
C MET A 74 8.40 -2.83 4.36
N THR A 75 9.10 -3.61 3.53
CA THR A 75 10.44 -4.08 3.89
C THR A 75 11.39 -2.91 4.16
N GLN A 76 12.46 -3.14 4.94
CA GLN A 76 13.39 -2.08 5.35
C GLN A 76 13.96 -1.28 4.16
N GLN A 77 14.25 -1.95 3.05
CA GLN A 77 14.80 -1.32 1.86
C GLN A 77 13.75 -0.43 1.17
N GLU A 78 12.57 -0.98 0.91
CA GLU A 78 11.49 -0.26 0.23
C GLU A 78 10.92 0.86 1.10
N GLY A 79 10.79 0.66 2.41
CA GLY A 79 10.36 1.69 3.35
C GLY A 79 11.30 2.90 3.36
N LYS A 80 12.62 2.69 3.31
CA LYS A 80 13.60 3.79 3.20
C LYS A 80 13.46 4.51 1.85
N ALA A 81 13.23 3.79 0.76
CA ALA A 81 13.03 4.40 -0.56
C ALA A 81 11.73 5.21 -0.62
N CYS A 82 10.64 4.66 -0.08
CA CYS A 82 9.34 5.31 0.09
C CYS A 82 9.46 6.62 0.87
N LEU A 83 10.14 6.60 2.02
CA LEU A 83 10.38 7.79 2.83
C LEU A 83 11.15 8.86 2.07
N ARG A 84 12.22 8.48 1.35
CA ARG A 84 13.00 9.42 0.53
C ARG A 84 12.15 10.06 -0.57
N LYS A 85 11.23 9.31 -1.19
CA LYS A 85 10.33 9.86 -2.21
C LYS A 85 9.34 10.85 -1.63
N LEU A 86 8.69 10.49 -0.52
CA LEU A 86 7.73 11.37 0.15
C LEU A 86 8.39 12.62 0.70
N SER A 87 9.58 12.48 1.30
CA SER A 87 10.33 13.63 1.78
C SER A 87 10.83 14.49 0.65
N ALA A 88 11.23 13.94 -0.50
CA ALA A 88 11.66 14.72 -1.67
C ALA A 88 10.51 15.28 -2.53
N ALA A 89 9.25 15.10 -2.16
CA ALA A 89 8.11 15.59 -2.94
C ALA A 89 8.11 17.13 -3.14
N HIS A 90 8.74 17.87 -2.22
CA HIS A 90 8.95 19.32 -2.33
C HIS A 90 10.12 19.74 -3.22
N LEU A 91 10.91 18.78 -3.73
CA LEU A 91 12.08 19.00 -4.59
C LEU A 91 11.83 18.63 -6.06
N SER A 92 10.61 18.20 -6.40
CA SER A 92 10.23 17.97 -7.80
C SER A 92 9.82 19.31 -8.44
N PRO A 93 10.41 19.71 -9.58
CA PRO A 93 10.13 20.98 -10.26
C PRO A 93 8.71 21.08 -10.80
#